data_AF-A0A453BB02-F1
#
_entry.id   AF-A0A453BB02-F1
#
_cell.length_a   1.000
_cell.length_b   1.000
_cell.length_c   1.000
_cell.angle_alpha   90.00
_cell.angle_beta   90.00
_cell.angle_gamma   90.00
#
_symmetry.space_group_name_H-M   'P 1'
#
loop_
_entity.id
_entity.type
_entity.pdbx_description
1 polymer ?
#
loop_
_entity_poly.entity_id
_entity_poly.type
_entity_poly.pdbx_seq_one_letter_code
_entity_poly.pdbx_strand_id
1 'polypeptide(L)'
;AKDEKEVALCIEELNAPSFYPSLVSLWVNDSFERKDMERELLAKLFVGLYNGGYNLLSKPQLIEGLSSVLASLEDALSDSPRAAEYLGRLLARFVVEKILVLQDVGKLIEEGGEEPGHLVQEGIAADVLGAVLEWIKTEKGDSFLKEAKTSSNLKLEDFRPQHLKRSKLDAFMLT
;
A
#
# COMPACT_ATOMS: atom_id res chain seq x y z
N ALA A 1 11.37 8.92 13.95
CA ALA A 1 12.78 8.72 14.34
C ALA A 1 13.63 8.67 13.07
N LYS A 2 14.87 9.18 13.10
CA LYS A 2 15.80 9.07 11.95
C LYS A 2 16.71 7.84 12.04
N ASP A 3 16.60 7.07 13.12
CA ASP A 3 17.40 5.87 13.35
C ASP A 3 16.49 4.64 13.27
N GLU A 4 16.60 3.92 12.16
CA GLU A 4 15.90 2.65 11.92
C GLU A 4 16.22 1.60 12.98
N LYS A 5 17.47 1.55 13.46
CA LYS A 5 17.91 0.58 14.47
C LYS A 5 17.27 0.87 15.81
N GLU A 6 17.18 2.14 16.18
CA GLU A 6 16.50 2.55 17.41
C GLU A 6 15.02 2.14 17.39
N VAL A 7 14.34 2.35 16.26
CA VAL A 7 12.94 1.92 16.11
C VAL A 7 12.81 0.40 16.17
N ALA A 8 13.71 -0.34 15.50
CA ALA A 8 13.73 -1.79 15.54
C ALA A 8 13.91 -2.30 16.98
N LEU A 9 14.88 -1.76 17.72
CA LEU A 9 15.13 -2.10 19.12
C LEU A 9 13.90 -1.80 20.00
N CYS A 10 13.24 -0.65 19.82
CA CYS A 10 12.03 -0.35 20.58
C CYS A 10 10.89 -1.35 20.30
N ILE A 11 10.72 -1.81 19.05
CA ILE A 11 9.71 -2.82 18.71
C ILE A 11 10.08 -4.20 19.32
N GLU A 12 11.36 -4.56 19.30
CA GLU A 12 11.88 -5.79 19.93
C GLU A 12 11.66 -5.75 21.44
N GLU A 13 12.02 -4.64 22.10
CA GLU A 13 11.88 -4.44 23.54
C GLU A 13 10.42 -4.44 23.99
N LEU A 14 9.50 -3.92 23.16
CA LEU A 14 8.06 -4.01 23.42
C LEU A 14 7.60 -5.48 23.50
N ASN A 15 8.27 -6.39 22.78
CA ASN A 15 8.05 -7.84 22.78
C ASN A 15 6.57 -8.25 22.69
N ALA A 16 5.83 -7.58 21.80
CA ALA A 16 4.38 -7.72 21.65
C ALA A 16 4.00 -8.00 20.19
N PRO A 17 4.40 -9.14 19.61
CA PRO A 17 4.24 -9.41 18.18
C PRO A 17 2.79 -9.41 17.69
N SER A 18 1.82 -9.67 18.57
CA SER A 18 0.39 -9.55 18.26
C SER A 18 -0.05 -8.12 17.93
N PHE A 19 0.72 -7.10 18.32
CA PHE A 19 0.43 -5.69 18.05
C PHE A 19 1.13 -5.13 16.81
N TYR A 20 2.01 -5.90 16.17
CA TYR A 20 2.76 -5.42 15.01
C TYR A 20 1.85 -5.07 13.81
N PRO A 21 0.76 -5.81 13.50
CA PRO A 21 -0.22 -5.36 12.52
C PRO A 21 -0.82 -3.99 12.87
N SER A 22 -1.12 -3.74 14.14
CA SER A 22 -1.65 -2.46 14.62
C SER A 22 -0.63 -1.32 14.51
N LEU A 23 0.67 -1.61 14.70
CA LEU A 23 1.73 -0.61 14.46
C LEU A 23 1.76 -0.18 13.00
N VAL A 24 1.67 -1.15 12.07
CA VAL A 24 1.60 -0.87 10.63
C VAL A 24 0.42 0.04 10.33
N SER A 25 -0.79 -0.32 10.78
CA SER A 25 -1.98 0.46 10.46
C SER A 25 -1.96 1.85 11.08
N LEU A 26 -1.52 1.98 12.33
CA LEU A 26 -1.38 3.27 13.01
C LEU A 26 -0.40 4.19 12.28
N TRP A 27 0.78 3.68 11.91
CA TRP A 27 1.79 4.50 11.25
C TRP A 27 1.38 4.94 9.86
N VAL A 28 0.73 4.06 9.09
CA VAL A 28 0.27 4.40 7.74
C VAL A 28 -0.87 5.41 7.81
N ASN A 29 -1.86 5.20 8.68
CA ASN A 29 -2.97 6.15 8.86
C ASN A 29 -2.48 7.53 9.33
N ASP A 30 -1.60 7.59 10.33
CA ASP A 30 -1.01 8.87 10.78
C ASP A 30 -0.27 9.58 9.64
N SER A 31 0.36 8.83 8.74
CA SER A 31 1.16 9.41 7.64
C SER A 31 0.35 10.14 6.57
N PHE A 32 -0.97 9.91 6.48
CA PHE A 32 -1.82 10.54 5.47
C PHE A 32 -1.93 12.05 5.64
N GLU A 33 -1.76 12.55 6.86
CA GLU A 33 -1.79 13.98 7.21
C GLU A 33 -0.39 14.61 7.33
N ARG A 34 0.67 13.82 7.19
CA ARG A 34 2.06 14.27 7.32
C ARG A 34 2.58 14.96 6.05
N LYS A 35 3.84 15.40 6.05
CA LYS A 35 4.49 15.94 4.85
C LYS A 35 5.11 14.81 4.01
N ASP A 36 5.39 15.09 2.74
CA ASP A 36 5.98 14.11 1.82
C ASP A 36 7.30 13.52 2.33
N MET A 37 8.12 14.34 2.99
CA MET A 37 9.38 13.89 3.60
C MET A 37 9.14 12.84 4.69
N GLU A 38 8.10 12.99 5.50
CA GLU A 38 7.78 12.06 6.59
C GLU A 38 7.21 10.76 6.05
N ARG A 39 6.34 10.82 5.02
CA ARG A 39 5.87 9.63 4.30
C ARG A 39 7.01 8.84 3.67
N GLU A 40 7.98 9.53 3.07
CA GLU A 40 9.16 8.89 2.48
C GLU A 40 10.05 8.24 3.56
N LEU A 41 10.18 8.87 4.73
CA LEU A 41 10.88 8.26 5.87
C LEU A 41 10.15 7.02 6.39
N LEU A 42 8.82 7.04 6.45
CA LEU A 42 8.02 5.86 6.83
C LEU A 42 8.19 4.71 5.84
N ALA A 43 8.14 5.00 4.54
CA ALA A 43 8.36 4.00 3.50
C ALA A 43 9.75 3.34 3.64
N LYS A 44 10.80 4.15 3.86
CA LYS A 44 12.16 3.66 4.12
C LYS A 44 12.24 2.82 5.40
N LEU A 45 11.57 3.25 6.46
CA LEU A 45 11.51 2.50 7.72
C LEU A 45 10.90 1.11 7.51
N PHE A 46 9.76 0.99 6.81
CA PHE A 46 9.18 -0.33 6.53
C PHE A 46 10.11 -1.24 5.72
N VAL A 47 10.78 -0.68 4.71
CA VAL A 47 11.75 -1.43 3.90
C VAL A 47 12.93 -1.90 4.76
N GLY A 48 13.45 -1.03 5.63
CA GLY A 48 14.51 -1.35 6.58
C GLY A 48 14.09 -2.42 7.59
N LEU A 49 12.90 -2.29 8.20
CA LEU A 49 12.39 -3.26 9.16
C LEU A 49 12.17 -4.65 8.52
N TYR A 50 11.71 -4.70 7.27
CA TYR A 50 11.43 -5.95 6.58
C TYR A 50 12.70 -6.60 5.99
N ASN A 51 13.57 -5.83 5.32
CA ASN A 51 14.77 -6.34 4.64
C ASN A 51 16.05 -6.31 5.50
N GLY A 52 16.07 -5.55 6.60
CA GLY A 52 17.25 -5.32 7.44
C GLY A 52 17.63 -6.47 8.37
N GLY A 53 16.88 -7.57 8.37
CA GLY A 53 17.21 -8.78 9.13
C GLY A 53 16.81 -8.74 10.60
N TYR A 54 16.02 -7.75 11.03
CA TYR A 54 15.52 -7.66 12.42
C TYR A 54 14.45 -8.73 12.75
N ASN A 55 13.89 -9.42 11.75
CA ASN A 55 12.80 -10.39 11.91
C ASN A 55 11.56 -9.84 12.66
N LEU A 56 11.34 -8.52 12.58
CA LEU A 56 10.31 -7.83 13.34
C LEU A 56 8.93 -7.90 12.69
N LEU A 57 8.85 -7.76 11.37
CA LEU A 57 7.58 -7.67 10.65
C LEU A 57 7.48 -8.78 9.61
N SER A 58 6.76 -9.85 9.94
CA SER A 58 6.49 -10.91 8.98
C SER A 58 5.53 -10.46 7.88
N LYS A 59 5.59 -11.10 6.70
CA LYS A 59 4.66 -10.82 5.60
C LYS A 59 3.17 -10.89 6.02
N PRO A 60 2.71 -11.90 6.78
CA PRO A 60 1.32 -11.92 7.26
C PRO A 60 0.94 -10.73 8.13
N GLN A 61 1.82 -10.31 9.05
CA GLN A 61 1.55 -9.14 9.92
C GLN A 61 1.50 -7.83 9.12
N LEU A 62 2.36 -7.68 8.11
CA LEU A 62 2.31 -6.54 7.20
C LEU A 62 0.98 -6.51 6.43
N ILE A 63 0.56 -7.64 5.86
CA ILE A 63 -0.69 -7.78 5.11
C ILE A 63 -1.90 -7.48 6.01
N GLU A 64 -1.92 -8.01 7.24
CA GLU A 64 -2.98 -7.75 8.21
C GLU A 64 -3.09 -6.26 8.55
N GLY A 65 -1.95 -5.60 8.83
CA GLY A 65 -1.92 -4.16 9.09
C GLY A 65 -2.38 -3.32 7.89
N LEU A 66 -1.95 -3.66 6.68
CA LEU A 66 -2.39 -2.99 5.45
C LEU A 66 -3.88 -3.22 5.17
N SER A 67 -4.41 -4.40 5.51
CA SER A 67 -5.84 -4.68 5.41
C SER A 67 -6.64 -3.73 6.32
N SER A 68 -6.16 -3.50 7.55
CA SER A 68 -6.78 -2.51 8.45
C SER A 68 -6.72 -1.07 7.91
N VAL A 69 -5.63 -0.68 7.24
CA VAL A 69 -5.54 0.65 6.59
C VAL A 69 -6.57 0.79 5.47
N LEU A 70 -6.72 -0.25 4.64
CA LEU A 70 -7.68 -0.24 3.54
C LEU A 70 -9.13 -0.23 4.05
N ALA A 71 -9.40 -0.88 5.18
CA ALA A 71 -10.70 -0.84 5.83
C ALA A 71 -11.06 0.57 6.36
N SER A 72 -10.08 1.37 6.78
CA SER A 72 -10.28 2.74 7.26
C SER A 72 -10.02 3.83 6.19
N LEU A 73 -9.80 3.44 4.93
CA LEU A 73 -9.36 4.40 3.90
C LEU A 73 -10.46 5.41 3.55
N GLU A 74 -11.73 4.99 3.59
CA GLU A 74 -12.89 5.83 3.29
C GLU A 74 -13.01 6.98 4.28
N ASP A 75 -12.89 6.68 5.58
CA ASP A 75 -12.80 7.69 6.64
C ASP A 75 -11.60 8.62 6.42
N ALA A 76 -10.42 8.05 6.16
CA ALA A 76 -9.19 8.82 5.96
C ALA A 76 -9.25 9.80 4.78
N LEU A 77 -10.07 9.52 3.75
CA LEU A 77 -10.27 10.42 2.62
C LEU A 77 -11.01 11.70 3.00
N SER A 78 -11.78 11.70 4.09
CA SER A 78 -12.46 12.88 4.62
C SER A 78 -11.45 13.91 5.15
N ASP A 79 -10.40 13.45 5.83
CA ASP A 79 -9.34 14.30 6.38
C ASP A 79 -8.21 14.58 5.37
N SER A 80 -7.92 13.61 4.50
CA SER A 80 -6.86 13.69 3.50
C SER A 80 -7.36 13.18 2.14
N PRO A 81 -7.83 14.08 1.24
CA PRO A 81 -8.32 13.70 -0.09
C PRO A 81 -7.30 12.99 -0.99
N ARG A 82 -6.02 12.99 -0.59
CA ARG A 82 -4.90 12.32 -1.28
C ARG A 82 -4.48 11.01 -0.61
N ALA A 83 -5.19 10.53 0.40
CA ALA A 83 -4.86 9.30 1.12
C ALA A 83 -4.69 8.10 0.19
N ALA A 84 -5.60 7.92 -0.78
CA ALA A 84 -5.51 6.85 -1.78
C ALA A 84 -4.22 6.91 -2.63
N GLU A 85 -3.80 8.13 -3.03
CA GLU A 85 -2.56 8.34 -3.78
C GLU A 85 -1.33 8.00 -2.92
N TYR A 86 -1.31 8.44 -1.67
CA TYR A 86 -0.21 8.18 -0.74
C TYR A 86 -0.09 6.70 -0.38
N LEU A 87 -1.23 6.03 -0.15
CA LEU A 87 -1.26 4.59 0.06
C LEU A 87 -0.75 3.83 -1.17
N GLY A 88 -1.20 4.22 -2.36
CA GLY A 88 -0.72 3.62 -3.61
C GLY A 88 0.80 3.77 -3.80
N ARG A 89 1.37 4.92 -3.44
CA ARG A 89 2.83 5.12 -3.45
C ARG A 89 3.56 4.19 -2.47
N LEU A 90 3.03 4.01 -1.27
CA LEU A 90 3.61 3.10 -0.28
C LEU A 90 3.56 1.64 -0.77
N LEU A 91 2.42 1.20 -1.30
CA LEU A 91 2.25 -0.14 -1.84
C LEU A 91 3.16 -0.37 -3.06
N ALA A 92 3.34 0.63 -3.93
CA ALA A 92 4.31 0.59 -5.02
C ALA A 92 5.74 0.36 -4.51
N ARG A 93 6.14 1.05 -3.42
CA ARG A 93 7.44 0.83 -2.77
C ARG A 93 7.59 -0.63 -2.35
N PHE A 94 6.57 -1.25 -1.76
CA PHE A 94 6.64 -2.67 -1.36
C PHE A 94 6.78 -3.63 -2.54
N VAL A 95 6.16 -3.33 -3.69
CA VAL A 95 6.34 -4.11 -4.92
C VAL A 95 7.76 -3.95 -5.47
N VAL A 96 8.24 -2.72 -5.54
CA VAL A 96 9.59 -2.38 -6.03
C VAL A 96 10.68 -3.05 -5.20
N GLU A 97 10.54 -3.04 -3.88
CA GLU A 97 11.49 -3.60 -2.92
C GLU A 97 11.29 -5.12 -2.70
N LYS A 98 10.40 -5.75 -3.48
CA LYS A 98 10.09 -7.19 -3.45
C LYS A 98 9.59 -7.70 -2.09
N ILE A 99 8.98 -6.81 -1.30
CA ILE A 99 8.33 -7.13 -0.02
C ILE A 99 6.98 -7.81 -0.28
N LEU A 100 6.23 -7.26 -1.22
CA LEU A 100 4.97 -7.82 -1.74
C LEU A 100 5.08 -8.01 -3.24
N VAL A 101 4.36 -8.98 -3.81
CA VAL A 101 4.15 -9.00 -5.26
C VAL A 101 2.92 -8.18 -5.59
N LEU A 102 2.81 -7.71 -6.85
CA LEU A 102 1.67 -6.91 -7.27
C LEU A 102 0.34 -7.65 -7.07
N GLN A 103 0.32 -8.99 -7.13
CA GLN A 103 -0.87 -9.80 -6.82
C GLN A 103 -1.34 -9.64 -5.36
N ASP A 104 -0.42 -9.62 -4.39
CA ASP A 104 -0.76 -9.42 -2.98
C ASP A 104 -1.42 -8.05 -2.79
N VAL A 105 -0.85 -7.02 -3.43
CA VAL A 105 -1.35 -5.65 -3.40
C VAL A 105 -2.73 -5.54 -4.05
N GLY A 106 -2.92 -6.18 -5.21
CA GLY A 106 -4.22 -6.19 -5.88
C GLY A 106 -5.30 -6.84 -5.02
N LYS A 107 -5.01 -7.99 -4.42
CA LYS A 107 -5.96 -8.69 -3.54
C LYS A 107 -6.35 -7.82 -2.33
N LEU A 108 -5.37 -7.20 -1.67
CA LEU A 108 -5.61 -6.27 -0.57
C LEU A 108 -6.58 -5.15 -0.98
N ILE A 109 -6.32 -4.51 -2.13
CA ILE A 109 -7.14 -3.40 -2.64
C ILE A 109 -8.54 -3.89 -3.04
N GLU A 110 -8.65 -5.06 -3.64
CA GLU A 110 -9.91 -5.66 -4.09
C GLU A 110 -10.81 -6.02 -2.91
N GLU A 111 -10.24 -6.57 -1.83
CA GLU A 111 -10.97 -6.96 -0.61
C GLU A 111 -11.14 -5.79 0.37
N GLY A 112 -10.59 -4.61 0.10
CA GLY A 112 -10.59 -3.48 1.01
C GLY A 112 -11.91 -2.72 1.09
N GLY A 113 -12.03 -1.92 2.16
CA GLY A 113 -13.20 -1.10 2.48
C GLY A 113 -13.77 -1.47 3.85
N GLU A 114 -14.75 -0.68 4.33
CA GLU A 114 -15.47 -1.02 5.58
C GLU A 114 -16.08 -2.43 5.49
N GLU A 115 -16.61 -2.77 4.32
CA GLU A 115 -17.03 -4.11 3.93
C GLU A 115 -16.16 -4.62 2.76
N PRO A 116 -15.90 -5.94 2.66
CA PRO A 116 -15.07 -6.47 1.59
C PRO A 116 -15.56 -6.08 0.18
N GLY A 117 -14.69 -5.42 -0.58
CA GLY A 117 -14.99 -4.96 -1.94
C GLY A 117 -15.68 -3.61 -2.04
N HIS A 118 -15.92 -2.93 -0.92
CA HIS A 118 -16.57 -1.62 -0.93
C HIS A 118 -15.72 -0.55 -1.63
N LEU A 119 -14.38 -0.60 -1.50
CA LEU A 119 -13.50 0.31 -2.25
C LEU A 119 -13.63 0.17 -3.77
N VAL A 120 -13.95 -1.02 -4.27
CA VAL A 120 -14.20 -1.24 -5.71
C VAL A 120 -15.51 -0.59 -6.14
N GLN A 121 -16.55 -0.74 -5.31
CA GLN A 121 -17.87 -0.17 -5.58
C GLN A 121 -17.82 1.36 -5.66
N GLU A 122 -17.08 1.99 -4.74
CA GLU A 122 -16.89 3.44 -4.65
C GLU A 122 -15.82 3.98 -5.62
N GLY A 123 -15.11 3.11 -6.33
CA GLY A 123 -14.06 3.48 -7.27
C GLY A 123 -12.73 3.90 -6.65
N ILE A 124 -12.63 3.89 -5.32
CA ILE A 124 -11.40 4.18 -4.57
C ILE A 124 -10.33 3.12 -4.86
N ALA A 125 -10.70 1.86 -5.04
CA ALA A 125 -9.79 0.79 -5.40
C ALA A 125 -9.04 1.09 -6.71
N ALA A 126 -9.72 1.67 -7.70
CA ALA A 126 -9.10 2.10 -8.94
C ALA A 126 -8.13 3.27 -8.74
N ASP A 127 -8.43 4.18 -7.81
CA ASP A 127 -7.54 5.28 -7.46
C ASP A 127 -6.26 4.79 -6.80
N VAL A 128 -6.37 3.88 -5.82
CA VAL A 128 -5.21 3.29 -5.13
C VAL A 128 -4.36 2.47 -6.13
N LEU A 129 -4.98 1.54 -6.87
CA LEU A 129 -4.24 0.70 -7.82
C LEU A 129 -3.64 1.53 -8.97
N GLY A 130 -4.35 2.57 -9.44
CA GLY A 130 -3.82 3.50 -10.43
C GLY A 130 -2.56 4.19 -9.94
N ALA A 131 -2.56 4.69 -8.69
CA ALA A 131 -1.39 5.27 -8.08
C ALA A 131 -0.25 4.25 -7.92
N VAL A 132 -0.54 2.99 -7.56
CA VAL A 132 0.48 1.93 -7.50
C VAL A 132 1.20 1.78 -8.85
N LEU A 133 0.43 1.62 -9.93
CA LEU A 133 1.00 1.39 -11.27
C LEU A 133 1.74 2.62 -11.80
N GLU A 134 1.23 3.82 -11.55
CA GLU A 134 1.86 5.09 -11.91
C GLU A 134 3.22 5.27 -11.21
N TRP A 135 3.28 4.99 -9.91
CA TRP A 135 4.53 5.09 -9.15
C TRP A 135 5.55 4.03 -9.55
N ILE A 136 5.13 2.78 -9.77
CA ILE A 136 6.02 1.73 -10.29
C ILE A 136 6.60 2.16 -11.64
N LYS A 137 5.76 2.67 -12.56
CA LYS A 137 6.21 3.16 -13.86
C LYS A 137 7.18 4.32 -13.73
N THR A 138 6.87 5.30 -12.89
CA THR A 138 7.71 6.49 -12.68
C THR A 138 9.08 6.10 -12.12
N GLU A 139 9.14 5.13 -11.22
CA GLU A 139 10.38 4.79 -10.52
C GLU A 139 11.22 3.72 -11.25
N LYS A 140 10.60 2.72 -11.87
CA LYS A 140 11.29 1.58 -12.50
C LYS A 140 11.07 1.45 -14.01
N GLY A 141 10.23 2.30 -14.60
CA GLY A 141 9.96 2.32 -16.03
C GLY A 141 8.94 1.27 -16.51
N ASP A 142 8.56 1.38 -17.78
CA ASP A 142 7.51 0.54 -18.39
C ASP A 142 7.86 -0.96 -18.42
N SER A 143 9.13 -1.32 -18.58
CA SER A 143 9.55 -2.73 -18.64
C SER A 143 9.25 -3.45 -17.32
N PHE A 144 9.60 -2.82 -16.19
CA PHE A 144 9.36 -3.40 -14.87
C PHE A 144 7.86 -3.46 -14.58
N LEU A 145 7.11 -2.40 -14.91
CA LEU A 145 5.65 -2.40 -14.77
C LEU A 145 5.01 -3.55 -15.56
N LYS A 146 5.43 -3.78 -16.80
CA LYS A 146 4.90 -4.86 -17.64
C LYS A 146 5.18 -6.24 -17.05
N GLU A 147 6.38 -6.46 -16.53
CA GLU A 147 6.74 -7.71 -15.83
C GLU A 147 5.89 -7.93 -14.59
N ALA A 148 5.73 -6.90 -13.75
CA ALA A 148 4.92 -6.94 -12.54
C ALA A 148 3.44 -7.26 -12.86
N LYS A 149 2.86 -6.63 -13.89
CA LYS A 149 1.50 -6.92 -14.38
C LYS A 149 1.36 -8.34 -14.92
N THR A 150 2.30 -8.79 -15.74
CA THR A 150 2.25 -10.13 -16.34
C THR A 150 2.34 -11.22 -15.28
N SER A 151 3.08 -10.98 -14.21
CA SER A 151 3.27 -11.92 -13.11
C SER A 151 2.12 -11.93 -12.11
N SER A 152 1.27 -10.90 -12.07
CA SER A 152 0.29 -10.71 -11.00
C SER A 152 -1.08 -11.38 -11.23
N ASN A 153 -1.36 -11.85 -12.45
CA ASN A 153 -2.68 -12.35 -12.87
C ASN A 153 -3.86 -11.40 -12.57
N LEU A 154 -3.57 -10.13 -12.23
CA LEU A 154 -4.62 -9.15 -11.90
C LEU A 154 -5.34 -8.73 -13.17
N LYS A 155 -6.67 -8.74 -13.10
CA LYS A 155 -7.53 -8.14 -14.11
C LYS A 155 -7.88 -6.73 -13.65
N LEU A 156 -7.28 -5.73 -14.26
CA LEU A 156 -7.54 -4.32 -13.91
C LEU A 156 -9.02 -3.92 -14.07
N GLU A 157 -9.76 -4.67 -14.89
CA GLU A 157 -11.20 -4.54 -15.10
C GLU A 157 -12.00 -4.79 -13.81
N ASP A 158 -11.55 -5.70 -12.94
CA ASP A 158 -12.23 -6.06 -11.69
C ASP A 158 -12.21 -4.90 -10.68
N PHE A 159 -11.28 -3.97 -10.83
CA PHE A 159 -11.15 -2.76 -9.99
C PHE A 159 -11.91 -1.57 -10.57
N ARG A 160 -12.54 -1.71 -11.75
CA ARG A 160 -13.19 -0.59 -12.44
C ARG A 160 -14.56 -0.32 -11.81
N PRO A 161 -14.82 0.89 -11.28
CA PRO A 161 -16.16 1.24 -10.82
C PRO A 161 -17.14 1.25 -11.98
N GLN A 162 -18.20 0.44 -11.89
CA GLN A 162 -19.18 0.26 -12.98
C GLN A 162 -19.96 1.54 -13.30
N HIS A 163 -20.07 2.44 -12.32
CA HIS A 163 -20.85 3.67 -12.42
C HIS A 163 -20.05 4.85 -13.02
N LEU A 164 -18.72 4.76 -13.15
CA LEU A 164 -17.88 5.84 -13.68
C LEU A 164 -17.52 5.61 -15.16
N LYS A 165 -17.63 6.70 -15.94
CA LYS A 165 -17.28 6.69 -17.37
C LYS A 165 -15.77 6.62 -17.63
N ARG A 166 -14.95 7.07 -16.68
CA ARG A 166 -13.49 7.12 -16.78
C ARG A 166 -12.88 6.70 -15.46
N SER A 167 -11.76 6.00 -15.54
CA SER A 167 -10.96 5.57 -14.39
C SER A 167 -9.50 5.92 -14.63
N LYS A 168 -8.75 6.20 -13.55
CA LYS A 168 -7.28 6.34 -13.63
C LYS A 168 -6.62 5.06 -14.17
N LEU A 169 -7.26 3.90 -13.98
CA LEU A 169 -6.79 2.63 -14.52
C LEU A 169 -6.90 2.53 -16.04
N ASP A 170 -7.73 3.34 -16.71
CA ASP A 170 -7.93 3.26 -18.17
C ASP A 170 -6.60 3.42 -18.94
N ALA A 171 -5.69 4.28 -18.44
CA ALA A 171 -4.37 4.50 -19.02
C ALA A 171 -3.47 3.25 -18.98
N PHE A 172 -3.75 2.31 -18.07
CA PHE A 172 -2.98 1.08 -17.87
C PHE A 172 -3.66 -0.15 -18.47
N MET A 173 -4.91 -0.07 -18.94
CA MET A 173 -5.61 -1.18 -19.59
C MET A 173 -5.28 -1.30 -21.09
N LEU A 174 -4.81 -0.23 -21.72
CA LEU A 174 -4.54 -0.16 -23.18
C LEU A 174 -3.12 -0.61 -23.57
N THR A 175 -2.36 -1.20 -22.64
CA THR A 175 -0.94 -1.60 -22.78
C THR A 175 -0.70 -3.01 -22.26
#